data_AF-K1RQQ7-F1
#
_entry.id   AF-K1RQQ7-F1
#
_cell.length_a   1.000
_cell.length_b   1.000
_cell.length_c   1.000
_cell.angle_alpha   90.00
_cell.angle_beta   90.00
_cell.angle_gamma   90.00
#
_symmetry.space_group_name_H-M   'P 1'
#
loop_
_entity.id
_entity.type
_entity.pdbx_description
1 polymer ?
#
loop_
_entity_poly.entity_id
_entity_poly.type
_entity_poly.pdbx_seq_one_letter_code
_entity_poly.pdbx_strand_id
1 'polypeptide(L)'
;MHCYNIAPGIQLSFNDLNLSSCYQPLNVQKDFLEINYCLEGGHEVEMVGGGITFLGEKDLSISGLYHDKRVIVNSRIPFNKYKGITILLELETAQTTLDNEFSKWHIDLQKIRTTLCPEGRVLLIKSKQKIDHIFAEILSV
;
A
#
# COMPACT_ATOMS: atom_id res chain seq x y z
N MET A 1 -11.80 0.50 10.34
CA MET A 1 -11.28 0.01 9.04
C MET A 1 -12.41 -0.67 8.31
N HIS A 2 -12.63 -0.30 7.04
CA HIS A 2 -13.61 -0.92 6.15
C HIS A 2 -12.90 -1.44 4.91
N CYS A 3 -13.10 -2.71 4.57
CA CYS A 3 -12.42 -3.39 3.47
C CYS A 3 -13.43 -3.84 2.42
N TYR A 4 -13.09 -3.62 1.15
CA TYR A 4 -13.90 -3.96 -0.01
C TYR A 4 -13.05 -4.78 -0.98
N ASN A 5 -13.48 -6.01 -1.30
CA ASN A 5 -12.89 -6.77 -2.39
C ASN A 5 -13.53 -6.30 -3.69
N ILE A 6 -12.88 -5.40 -4.40
CA ILE A 6 -13.44 -4.76 -5.60
C ILE A 6 -13.29 -5.63 -6.85
N ALA A 7 -12.33 -6.55 -6.84
CA ALA A 7 -12.17 -7.60 -7.85
C ALA A 7 -11.32 -8.76 -7.28
N PRO A 8 -11.26 -9.93 -7.94
CA PRO A 8 -10.38 -11.02 -7.48
C PRO A 8 -8.92 -10.56 -7.36
N GLY A 9 -8.34 -10.74 -6.18
CA GLY A 9 -6.96 -10.30 -5.88
C GLY A 9 -6.80 -8.80 -5.62
N ILE A 10 -7.85 -7.98 -5.74
CA ILE A 10 -7.79 -6.52 -5.56
C ILE A 10 -8.69 -6.11 -4.40
N GLN A 11 -8.07 -5.61 -3.33
CA GLN A 11 -8.78 -5.10 -2.15
C GLN A 11 -8.52 -3.61 -1.97
N LEU A 12 -9.59 -2.88 -1.65
CA LEU A 12 -9.56 -1.48 -1.25
C LEU A 12 -9.96 -1.37 0.21
N SER A 13 -9.14 -0.70 1.02
CA SER A 13 -9.37 -0.51 2.45
C SER A 13 -9.38 0.97 2.80
N PHE A 14 -10.44 1.39 3.49
CA PHE A 14 -10.53 2.71 4.12
C PHE A 14 -10.17 2.57 5.60
N ASN A 15 -9.02 3.16 5.94
CA ASN A 15 -8.45 3.11 7.27
C ASN A 15 -8.83 4.37 8.03
N ASP A 16 -9.41 4.18 9.22
CA ASP A 16 -9.58 5.21 10.25
C ASP A 16 -9.11 4.55 11.55
N LEU A 17 -7.87 4.83 11.92
CA LEU A 17 -7.16 4.20 13.03
C LEU A 17 -6.83 5.27 14.07
N ASN A 18 -7.25 5.04 15.31
CA ASN A 18 -6.95 5.89 16.46
C ASN A 18 -6.15 5.09 17.50
N LEU A 19 -4.91 4.73 17.15
CA LEU A 19 -4.02 3.84 17.91
C LEU A 19 -2.57 4.33 17.76
N SER A 20 -1.69 4.01 18.72
CA SER A 20 -0.26 4.39 18.69
C SER A 20 0.60 3.50 17.78
N SER A 21 0.17 2.26 17.54
CA SER A 21 0.75 1.33 16.59
C SER A 21 -0.30 0.34 16.11
N CYS A 22 -0.16 -0.12 14.88
CA CYS A 22 -0.92 -1.23 14.30
C CYS A 22 0.00 -2.38 13.87
N TYR A 23 1.25 -2.37 14.34
CA TYR A 23 2.24 -3.36 13.91
C TYR A 23 1.86 -4.76 14.36
N GLN A 24 1.73 -5.65 13.38
CA GLN A 24 1.65 -7.08 13.59
C GLN A 24 2.62 -7.76 12.63
N PRO A 25 3.38 -8.78 13.07
CA PRO A 25 4.15 -9.57 12.14
C PRO A 25 3.21 -10.25 11.15
N LEU A 26 3.22 -9.78 9.90
CA LEU A 26 2.43 -10.34 8.81
C LEU A 26 3.19 -11.53 8.21
N ASN A 27 2.68 -12.73 8.44
CA ASN A 27 3.08 -13.92 7.70
C ASN A 27 2.13 -14.07 6.51
N VAL A 28 2.48 -13.41 5.41
CA VAL A 28 1.71 -13.54 4.16
C VAL A 28 2.07 -14.85 3.47
N GLN A 29 1.07 -15.57 2.96
CA GLN A 29 1.29 -16.81 2.19
C GLN A 29 1.46 -16.56 0.68
N LYS A 30 1.20 -15.33 0.25
CA LYS A 30 1.28 -14.89 -1.13
C LYS A 30 2.04 -13.57 -1.22
N ASP A 31 2.42 -13.22 -2.44
CA ASP A 31 3.05 -11.95 -2.72
C ASP A 31 2.03 -10.87 -3.01
N PHE A 32 2.28 -9.66 -2.50
CA PHE A 32 1.41 -8.52 -2.72
C PHE A 32 2.18 -7.27 -3.16
N LEU A 33 1.47 -6.41 -3.89
CA LEU A 33 1.81 -5.00 -4.05
C LEU A 33 0.80 -4.19 -3.23
N GLU A 34 1.31 -3.33 -2.37
CA GLU A 34 0.51 -2.47 -1.51
C GLU A 34 0.75 -1.00 -1.91
N ILE A 35 -0.34 -0.25 -2.06
CA ILE A 35 -0.32 1.19 -2.31
C ILE A 35 -1.08 1.84 -1.16
N ASN A 36 -0.42 2.72 -0.41
CA ASN A 36 -1.03 3.47 0.67
C ASN A 36 -1.05 4.95 0.34
N TYR A 37 -2.17 5.61 0.65
CA TYR A 37 -2.31 7.05 0.56
C TYR A 37 -2.84 7.59 1.89
N CYS A 38 -2.13 8.54 2.48
CA CYS A 38 -2.51 9.12 3.76
C CYS A 38 -3.38 10.36 3.54
N LEU A 39 -4.59 10.37 4.09
CA LEU A 39 -5.45 11.55 4.11
C LEU A 39 -5.11 12.49 5.28
N GLU A 40 -4.90 11.91 6.46
CA GLU A 40 -4.72 12.64 7.72
C GLU A 40 -3.81 11.85 8.68
N GLY A 41 -2.97 12.55 9.44
CA GLY A 41 -2.04 11.96 10.40
C GLY A 41 -0.76 11.43 9.74
N GLY A 42 -0.36 10.20 10.10
CA GLY A 42 0.82 9.59 9.49
C GLY A 42 1.16 8.19 9.98
N HIS A 43 1.96 7.49 9.19
CA HIS A 43 2.38 6.11 9.43
C HIS A 43 3.89 5.99 9.21
N GLU A 44 4.59 5.49 10.22
CA GLU A 44 6.01 5.20 10.18
C GLU A 44 6.23 3.71 10.00
N VAL A 45 7.17 3.35 9.14
CA VAL A 45 7.55 1.97 8.87
C VAL A 45 9.05 1.84 9.08
N GLU A 46 9.47 0.74 9.69
CA GLU A 46 10.88 0.34 9.84
C GLU A 46 11.14 -0.89 8.96
N MET A 47 12.17 -0.81 8.11
CA MET A 47 12.56 -1.88 7.18
C MET A 47 13.69 -2.73 7.77
N VAL A 48 13.80 -3.97 7.29
CA VAL A 48 15.02 -4.77 7.48
C VAL A 48 16.23 -3.97 6.99
N GLY A 49 17.26 -3.86 7.83
CA GLY A 49 18.43 -3.00 7.59
C GLY A 49 18.36 -1.64 8.31
N GLY A 50 17.29 -1.36 9.05
CA GLY A 50 17.17 -0.18 9.94
C GLY A 50 16.75 1.10 9.24
N GLY A 51 16.41 1.04 7.95
CA GLY A 51 15.82 2.17 7.24
C GLY A 51 14.43 2.50 7.81
N ILE A 52 14.13 3.78 7.98
CA ILE A 52 12.83 4.26 8.47
C ILE A 52 12.22 5.17 7.41
N THR A 53 10.93 4.96 7.14
CA THR A 53 10.15 5.76 6.17
C THR A 53 8.90 6.29 6.86
N PHE A 54 8.61 7.57 6.65
CA PHE A 54 7.44 8.23 7.20
C PHE A 54 6.48 8.67 6.08
N LEU A 55 5.29 8.06 6.06
CA LEU A 55 4.16 8.42 5.22
C LEU A 55 3.32 9.46 5.95
N GLY A 56 3.44 10.73 5.55
CA GLY A 56 2.67 11.83 6.13
C GLY A 56 1.42 12.15 5.32
N GLU A 57 0.66 13.15 5.78
CA GLU A 57 -0.54 13.62 5.08
C GLU A 57 -0.28 13.90 3.61
N LYS A 58 -1.17 13.39 2.77
CA LYS A 58 -1.18 13.54 1.31
C LYS A 58 0.00 12.85 0.60
N ASP A 59 0.88 12.18 1.33
CA ASP A 59 1.90 11.33 0.74
C ASP A 59 1.29 10.00 0.26
N LEU A 60 2.00 9.36 -0.66
CA LEU A 60 1.71 8.02 -1.16
C LEU A 60 2.92 7.12 -0.96
N SER A 61 2.71 5.88 -0.53
CA SER A 61 3.73 4.84 -0.54
C SER A 61 3.33 3.65 -1.41
N ILE A 62 4.36 3.00 -1.96
CA ILE A 62 4.24 1.75 -2.68
C ILE A 62 5.24 0.77 -2.08
N SER A 63 4.76 -0.40 -1.66
CA SER A 63 5.54 -1.44 -0.97
C SER A 63 5.21 -2.81 -1.50
N GLY A 64 6.19 -3.72 -1.50
CA GLY A 64 5.97 -5.14 -1.74
C GLY A 64 5.83 -5.89 -0.42
N LEU A 65 4.87 -6.81 -0.33
CA LEU A 65 4.84 -7.86 0.69
C LEU A 65 5.23 -9.18 0.02
N TYR A 66 6.06 -9.97 0.69
CA TYR A 66 6.65 -11.17 0.12
C TYR A 66 6.40 -12.35 1.05
N HIS A 67 6.02 -13.48 0.47
CA HIS A 67 5.74 -14.70 1.24
C HIS A 67 7.00 -15.34 1.84
N ASP A 68 8.14 -15.18 1.19
CA ASP A 68 9.41 -15.83 1.52
C ASP A 68 10.37 -14.93 2.32
N LYS A 69 10.09 -13.63 2.41
CA LYS A 69 10.94 -12.67 3.11
C LYS A 69 10.13 -11.61 3.84
N ARG A 70 10.58 -11.29 5.05
CA ARG A 70 10.08 -10.14 5.79
C ARG A 70 10.86 -8.90 5.40
N VAL A 71 10.13 -7.84 5.07
CA VAL A 71 10.70 -6.54 4.67
C VAL A 71 10.45 -5.47 5.73
N ILE A 72 9.26 -5.47 6.31
CA ILE A 72 8.87 -4.54 7.36
C ILE A 72 9.05 -5.23 8.71
N VAL A 73 9.82 -4.60 9.60
CA VAL A 73 10.09 -5.15 10.94
C VAL A 73 9.26 -4.48 12.03
N ASN A 74 8.81 -3.25 11.81
CA ASN A 74 8.01 -2.49 12.75
C ASN A 74 7.15 -1.43 12.04
N SER A 75 6.08 -0.99 12.70
CA SER A 75 5.31 0.19 12.27
C SER A 75 4.69 0.95 13.43
N ARG A 76 4.51 2.26 13.25
CA ARG A 76 4.00 3.17 14.28
C ARG A 76 3.06 4.20 13.67
N ILE A 77 2.15 4.72 14.49
CA ILE A 77 1.25 5.82 14.12
C ILE A 77 1.58 6.98 15.08
N PRO A 78 2.57 7.83 14.75
CA PRO A 78 3.16 8.77 15.70
C PRO A 78 2.16 9.76 16.33
N PHE A 79 1.07 10.08 15.62
CA PHE A 79 0.05 11.03 16.06
C PHE A 79 -1.18 10.38 16.69
N ASN A 80 -1.13 9.07 16.96
CA ASN A 80 -2.29 8.26 17.38
C ASN A 80 -3.50 8.36 16.44
N LYS A 81 -3.27 8.80 15.20
CA LYS A 81 -4.29 9.01 14.18
C LYS A 81 -3.70 8.71 12.82
N TYR A 82 -4.38 7.84 12.08
CA TYR A 82 -4.10 7.58 10.68
C TYR A 82 -5.42 7.39 9.96
N LYS A 83 -5.70 8.30 9.01
CA LYS A 83 -6.75 8.12 8.01
C LYS A 83 -6.12 7.96 6.66
N GLY A 84 -6.51 6.94 5.92
CA GLY A 84 -5.90 6.66 4.64
C GLY A 84 -6.63 5.59 3.84
N ILE A 85 -6.18 5.45 2.60
CA ILE A 85 -6.67 4.45 1.66
C ILE A 85 -5.52 3.48 1.40
N THR A 86 -5.81 2.18 1.45
CA THR A 86 -4.88 1.13 1.06
C THR A 86 -5.48 0.36 -0.11
N ILE A 87 -4.71 0.20 -1.18
CA ILE A 87 -4.99 -0.73 -2.27
C ILE A 87 -4.02 -1.90 -2.13
N LEU A 88 -4.56 -3.09 -1.92
CA LEU A 88 -3.79 -4.31 -1.78
C LEU A 88 -4.05 -5.23 -2.98
N LEU A 89 -2.97 -5.59 -3.67
CA LEU A 89 -2.99 -6.38 -4.90
C LEU A 89 -2.25 -7.68 -4.65
N GLU A 90 -2.96 -8.81 -4.55
CA GLU A 90 -2.35 -10.14 -4.55
C GLU A 90 -1.86 -10.43 -5.96
N LEU A 91 -0.54 -10.55 -6.15
CA LEU A 91 0.05 -10.42 -7.48
C LEU A 91 -0.49 -11.41 -8.50
N GLU A 92 -0.68 -12.68 -8.14
CA GLU A 92 -1.10 -13.70 -9.10
C GLU A 92 -2.57 -13.51 -9.51
N THR A 93 -3.46 -13.41 -8.51
CA THR A 93 -4.89 -13.26 -8.76
C THR A 93 -5.21 -11.90 -9.37
N ALA A 94 -4.57 -10.82 -8.89
CA ALA A 94 -4.78 -9.48 -9.42
C ALA A 94 -4.24 -9.35 -10.86
N GLN A 95 -3.10 -9.96 -11.18
CA GLN A 95 -2.59 -9.97 -12.56
C GLN A 95 -3.59 -10.63 -13.50
N THR A 96 -4.15 -11.79 -13.10
CA THR A 96 -5.20 -12.47 -13.88
C THR A 96 -6.42 -11.58 -14.10
N THR A 97 -6.87 -10.88 -13.06
CA THR A 97 -7.98 -9.91 -13.16
C THR A 97 -7.66 -8.77 -14.13
N LEU A 98 -6.45 -8.20 -14.05
CA LEU A 98 -6.03 -7.11 -14.91
C LEU A 98 -5.88 -7.55 -16.37
N ASP A 99 -5.38 -8.75 -16.62
CA ASP A 99 -5.25 -9.31 -17.96
C ASP A 99 -6.61 -9.56 -18.61
N ASN A 100 -7.62 -9.96 -17.83
CA ASN A 100 -8.96 -10.24 -18.34
C ASN A 100 -9.81 -8.97 -18.52
N GLU A 101 -9.91 -8.15 -17.48
CA GLU A 101 -10.84 -7.01 -17.42
C GLU A 101 -10.19 -5.71 -17.93
N PHE A 102 -8.86 -5.60 -17.87
CA PHE A 102 -8.10 -4.40 -18.19
C PHE A 102 -7.01 -4.65 -19.25
N SER A 103 -7.16 -5.69 -20.08
CA SER A 103 -6.19 -6.15 -21.11
C SER A 103 -5.55 -5.02 -21.94
N LYS A 104 -6.32 -4.00 -22.30
CA LYS A 104 -5.87 -2.86 -23.13
C LYS A 104 -4.73 -2.05 -22.51
N TRP A 105 -4.57 -2.09 -21.20
CA TRP A 105 -3.59 -1.29 -20.46
C TRP A 105 -2.25 -1.99 -20.28
N HIS A 106 -2.17 -3.30 -20.59
CA HIS A 106 -0.94 -4.09 -20.51
C HIS A 106 -0.17 -3.88 -19.18
N ILE A 107 -0.90 -3.97 -18.06
CA ILE A 107 -0.35 -3.71 -16.72
C ILE A 107 0.42 -4.95 -16.27
N ASP A 108 1.69 -4.79 -15.92
CA ASP A 108 2.54 -5.85 -15.37
C ASP A 108 2.85 -5.53 -13.90
N LEU A 109 2.13 -6.19 -13.00
CA LEU A 109 2.28 -5.97 -11.55
C LEU A 109 3.65 -6.39 -11.03
N GLN A 110 4.23 -7.45 -11.59
CA GLN A 110 5.54 -7.94 -11.18
C GLN A 110 6.63 -6.93 -11.58
N LYS A 111 6.53 -6.35 -12.77
CA LYS A 111 7.43 -5.29 -13.23
C LYS A 111 7.26 -4.01 -12.43
N ILE A 112 6.02 -3.61 -12.12
CA ILE A 112 5.76 -2.45 -11.24
C ILE A 112 6.42 -2.68 -9.88
N ARG A 113 6.19 -3.82 -9.23
CA ARG A 113 6.77 -4.15 -7.93
C ARG A 113 8.30 -4.15 -7.97
N THR A 114 8.92 -4.78 -8.95
CA THR A 114 10.39 -4.87 -9.05
C THR A 114 11.04 -3.53 -9.39
N THR A 115 10.36 -2.68 -10.17
CA THR A 115 10.86 -1.34 -10.55
C THR A 115 10.73 -0.34 -9.42
N LEU A 116 9.59 -0.32 -8.72
CA LEU A 116 9.29 0.69 -7.70
C LEU A 116 9.78 0.29 -6.30
N CYS A 117 9.84 -1.01 -6.01
CA CYS A 117 10.20 -1.55 -4.70
C CYS A 117 11.46 -2.45 -4.76
N PRO A 118 12.58 -1.98 -5.35
CA PRO A 118 13.77 -2.81 -5.50
C PRO A 118 14.32 -3.22 -4.14
N GLU A 119 14.67 -4.49 -4.01
CA GLU A 119 15.23 -5.10 -2.77
C GLU A 119 14.29 -4.98 -1.56
N GLY A 120 12.98 -4.82 -1.77
CA GLY A 120 12.01 -4.63 -0.69
C GLY A 120 11.98 -3.20 -0.14
N ARG A 121 12.57 -2.22 -0.83
CA ARG A 121 12.40 -0.83 -0.42
C ARG A 121 10.96 -0.37 -0.60
N VAL A 122 10.55 0.57 0.25
CA VAL A 122 9.28 1.29 0.10
C VAL A 122 9.53 2.53 -0.72
N LEU A 123 8.80 2.70 -1.82
CA LEU A 123 8.79 3.97 -2.54
C LEU A 123 7.89 4.94 -1.80
N LEU A 124 8.41 6.12 -1.46
CA LEU A 124 7.64 7.22 -0.90
C LEU A 124 7.54 8.35 -1.92
N ILE A 125 6.32 8.77 -2.24
CA ILE A 125 6.05 9.90 -3.10
C ILE A 125 5.40 11.00 -2.24
N LYS A 126 6.14 12.11 -2.07
CA LYS A 126 5.64 13.26 -1.32
C LYS A 126 4.46 13.92 -2.02
N SER A 127 3.59 14.53 -1.21
CA SER A 127 2.37 15.22 -1.63
C SER A 127 2.51 15.96 -2.97
N LYS A 128 1.64 15.59 -3.91
CA LYS A 128 1.48 16.24 -5.21
C LYS A 128 -0.02 16.40 -5.46
N GLN A 129 -0.42 17.57 -5.95
CA GLN A 129 -1.82 17.86 -6.28
C GLN A 129 -2.48 16.80 -7.18
N LYS A 130 -1.72 16.22 -8.11
CA LYS A 130 -2.20 15.14 -8.99
C LYS A 130 -2.53 13.85 -8.23
N ILE A 131 -1.79 13.51 -7.17
CA ILE A 131 -2.05 12.33 -6.35
C ILE A 131 -3.31 12.56 -5.53
N ASP A 132 -3.41 13.72 -4.89
CA ASP A 132 -4.59 14.11 -4.12
C ASP A 132 -5.87 14.03 -4.95
N HIS A 133 -5.82 14.51 -6.20
CA HIS A 133 -6.94 14.40 -7.13
C HIS A 133 -7.36 12.95 -7.40
N ILE A 134 -6.42 12.04 -7.67
CA ILE A 134 -6.73 10.61 -7.92
C ILE A 134 -7.50 9.99 -6.75
N PHE A 135 -7.06 10.24 -5.51
CA PHE A 135 -7.71 9.66 -4.32
C PHE A 135 -8.98 10.40 -3.92
N ALA A 136 -9.12 11.69 -4.27
CA ALA A 136 -10.38 12.42 -4.10
C ALA A 136 -11.50 11.80 -4.95
N GLU A 137 -11.21 11.37 -6.18
CA GLU A 137 -12.18 10.67 -7.04
C GLU A 137 -12.66 9.36 -6.40
N ILE A 138 -11.75 8.58 -5.79
CA ILE A 138 -12.09 7.33 -5.09
C ILE A 138 -13.04 7.58 -3.91
N LEU A 139 -12.86 8.69 -3.20
CA LEU A 139 -13.69 9.07 -2.04
C LEU A 139 -15.05 9.66 -2.41
N SER A 140 -15.24 10.02 -3.67
CA SER A 140 -16.47 10.67 -4.14
C SER A 140 -17.58 9.71 -4.56
N VAL A 141 -17.27 8.40 -4.62
CA VAL A 141 -18.18 7.30 -4.93
C VAL A 141 -18.82 6.77 -3.66
#